data_AF-A0A562RPA6-F1
#
_entry.id   AF-A0A562RPA6-F1
#
_cell.length_a   1.000
_cell.length_b   1.000
_cell.length_c   1.000
_cell.angle_alpha   90.00
_cell.angle_beta   90.00
_cell.angle_gamma   90.00
#
_symmetry.space_group_name_H-M   'P 1'
#
loop_
_entity.id
_entity.type
_entity.pdbx_description
1 polymer ?
#
loop_
_entity_poly.entity_id
_entity_poly.type
_entity_poly.pdbx_seq_one_letter_code
_entity_poly.pdbx_strand_id
1 'polypeptide(L)'
;MQTNARSLMSRWLAVFLMGAGAACAQPAFEPAGPQAMPGKEVCAGNPKAASGSDTAALAALIAAPEFASVRPLFGAAQPQVMWWVRKARSLDLQALLTAFHEANHMLDFALSACHGNRAVFHYRGEVIVTDYVRGQAPAFAIAAKEIPDELKAQPNGRYAVYFGNRNVYRGDFYPLIDELNAHVAGAEFEVAVAGTPLYRDMAARARSINGNIGGMADFMLYTVAYLKALRAQDPAAWRKLVARKAMMAHVQRLWTAAENVLALAAPLAPEQGGLYQYPTAALDAVYAPALLAELDAAGLRHGSPPRPAAASSGGGFTTPAASFSVPR
;
A
#
# COMPACT_ATOMS: atom_id res chain seq x y z
N MET A 1 -50.25 41.42 -25.92
CA MET A 1 -49.02 41.92 -25.28
C MET A 1 -48.72 41.04 -24.08
N GLN A 2 -47.79 40.10 -24.24
CA GLN A 2 -47.47 39.05 -23.27
C GLN A 2 -46.03 39.22 -22.76
N THR A 3 -45.92 39.29 -21.43
CA THR A 3 -44.94 38.65 -20.53
C THR A 3 -43.44 38.64 -20.89
N ASN A 4 -42.61 39.22 -20.02
CA ASN A 4 -41.63 38.52 -19.16
C ASN A 4 -40.46 39.43 -18.76
N ALA A 5 -40.41 39.84 -17.49
CA ALA A 5 -39.17 40.22 -16.82
C ALA A 5 -39.41 40.19 -15.31
N ARG A 6 -38.88 39.17 -14.61
CA ARG A 6 -38.39 39.20 -13.22
C ARG A 6 -38.22 37.77 -12.69
N SER A 7 -36.97 37.35 -12.50
CA SER A 7 -36.52 36.52 -11.37
C SER A 7 -35.06 36.09 -11.58
N LEU A 8 -34.12 36.95 -11.21
CA LEU A 8 -32.72 36.59 -10.97
C LEU A 8 -32.33 37.25 -9.66
N MET A 9 -32.56 36.55 -8.54
CA MET A 9 -31.88 36.72 -7.25
C MET A 9 -32.61 35.87 -6.22
N SER A 10 -32.12 34.64 -5.99
CA SER A 10 -32.30 33.82 -4.76
C SER A 10 -31.86 32.38 -5.03
N ARG A 11 -30.56 32.14 -5.26
CA ARG A 11 -29.95 30.80 -5.25
C ARG A 11 -28.50 30.84 -4.76
N TRP A 12 -28.30 31.42 -3.58
CA TRP A 12 -27.04 31.30 -2.82
C TRP A 12 -27.39 31.40 -1.33
N LEU A 13 -28.14 30.43 -0.80
CA LEU A 13 -28.25 30.18 0.64
C LEU A 13 -28.95 28.83 0.88
N ALA A 14 -28.28 27.73 0.54
CA ALA A 14 -28.67 26.38 0.96
C ALA A 14 -27.45 25.44 0.87
N VAL A 15 -26.34 25.86 1.46
CA VAL A 15 -25.24 24.97 1.83
C VAL A 15 -24.99 25.30 3.30
N PHE A 16 -24.85 24.27 4.13
CA PHE A 16 -24.85 24.28 5.60
C PHE A 16 -26.23 24.13 6.25
N LEU A 17 -26.49 22.88 6.65
CA LEU A 17 -27.37 22.39 7.74
C LEU A 17 -28.35 21.30 7.30
N MET A 18 -27.81 20.11 7.01
CA MET A 18 -28.42 18.81 7.36
C MET A 18 -27.22 17.90 7.64
N GLY A 19 -27.00 17.34 8.84
CA GLY A 19 -27.97 16.72 9.72
C GLY A 19 -27.56 15.25 9.78
N ALA A 20 -26.95 14.86 10.91
CA ALA A 20 -26.45 13.52 11.18
C ALA A 20 -27.57 12.47 11.01
N GLY A 21 -27.21 11.30 10.48
CA GLY A 21 -28.11 10.14 10.42
C GLY A 21 -28.59 9.72 9.03
N ALA A 22 -27.76 9.86 7.98
CA ALA A 22 -27.93 8.97 6.84
C ALA A 22 -27.25 7.65 7.21
N ALA A 23 -28.03 6.57 7.38
CA ALA A 23 -27.48 5.24 7.26
C ALA A 23 -26.82 5.19 5.87
N CYS A 24 -25.48 5.16 5.82
CA CYS A 24 -24.74 5.08 4.57
C CYS A 24 -25.11 3.75 3.90
N ALA A 25 -26.15 3.75 3.07
CA ALA A 25 -26.39 2.69 2.13
C ALA A 25 -25.12 2.59 1.28
N GLN A 26 -24.41 1.47 1.40
CA GLN A 26 -23.27 1.18 0.54
C GLN A 26 -23.73 1.33 -0.92
N PRO A 27 -22.97 2.02 -1.79
CA PRO A 27 -23.36 2.17 -3.18
C PRO A 27 -23.58 0.78 -3.79
N ALA A 28 -24.62 0.65 -4.61
CA ALA A 28 -24.85 -0.60 -5.32
C ALA A 28 -23.70 -0.83 -6.32
N PHE A 29 -22.92 -1.89 -6.10
CA PHE A 29 -21.83 -2.26 -7.00
C PHE A 29 -22.38 -3.13 -8.12
N GLU A 30 -22.25 -2.67 -9.35
CA GLU A 30 -22.42 -3.56 -10.50
C GLU A 30 -21.27 -4.58 -10.50
N PRO A 31 -21.56 -5.88 -10.70
CA PRO A 31 -20.51 -6.88 -10.79
C PRO A 31 -19.46 -6.51 -11.83
N ALA A 32 -18.20 -6.80 -11.53
CA ALA A 32 -17.13 -6.60 -12.50
C ALA A 32 -17.42 -7.44 -13.76
N GLY A 33 -17.88 -6.79 -14.83
CA GLY A 33 -17.88 -7.39 -16.17
C GLY A 33 -16.44 -7.68 -16.62
N PRO A 34 -16.24 -8.40 -17.73
CA PRO A 34 -14.91 -8.57 -18.31
C PRO A 34 -14.35 -7.19 -18.65
N GLN A 35 -13.43 -6.69 -17.82
CA GLN A 35 -12.66 -5.50 -18.11
C GLN A 35 -11.25 -5.95 -18.50
N ALA A 36 -10.79 -5.48 -19.66
CA ALA A 36 -9.41 -5.68 -20.04
C ALA A 36 -8.51 -4.99 -19.01
N MET A 37 -7.37 -5.65 -18.66
CA MET A 37 -6.26 -4.92 -18.07
C MET A 37 -6.01 -3.65 -18.90
N PRO A 38 -5.68 -2.51 -18.26
CA PRO A 38 -5.35 -1.31 -19.01
C PRO A 38 -4.15 -1.68 -19.90
N GLY A 39 -4.31 -1.47 -21.20
CA GLY A 39 -3.34 -1.89 -22.19
C GLY A 39 -2.47 -0.72 -22.62
N LYS A 40 -2.26 -0.61 -23.94
CA LYS A 40 -1.46 0.45 -24.54
C LYS A 40 -2.01 1.85 -24.29
N GLU A 41 -3.24 1.99 -23.81
CA GLU A 41 -3.85 3.27 -23.46
C GLU A 41 -3.07 4.00 -22.35
N VAL A 42 -2.43 3.24 -21.44
CA VAL A 42 -1.51 3.81 -20.44
C VAL A 42 -0.32 4.48 -21.13
N CYS A 43 0.21 3.86 -22.20
CA CYS A 43 1.32 4.43 -22.98
C CYS A 43 0.95 5.75 -23.66
N ALA A 44 -0.33 5.97 -23.94
CA ALA A 44 -0.84 7.18 -24.58
C ALA A 44 -1.22 8.29 -23.58
N GLY A 45 -1.07 8.05 -22.27
CA GLY A 45 -1.44 9.01 -21.24
C GLY A 45 -2.94 9.32 -21.16
N ASN A 46 -3.78 8.45 -21.75
CA ASN A 46 -5.23 8.64 -21.79
C ASN A 46 -5.95 7.37 -21.29
N PRO A 47 -5.76 6.98 -20.02
CA PRO A 47 -6.48 5.85 -19.45
C PRO A 47 -7.98 6.17 -19.47
N LYS A 48 -8.80 5.20 -19.88
CA LYS A 48 -10.27 5.36 -19.81
C LYS A 48 -10.68 5.61 -18.36
N ALA A 49 -11.58 6.55 -18.12
CA ALA A 49 -12.18 6.71 -16.80
C ALA A 49 -13.21 5.59 -16.54
N ALA A 50 -13.27 5.12 -15.29
CA ALA A 50 -14.41 4.35 -14.84
C ALA A 50 -15.62 5.27 -14.63
N SER A 51 -16.83 4.74 -14.78
CA SER A 51 -18.08 5.45 -14.55
C SER A 51 -18.96 4.67 -13.58
N GLY A 52 -19.89 5.35 -12.91
CA GLY A 52 -20.83 4.74 -11.97
C GLY A 52 -20.93 5.49 -10.64
N SER A 53 -22.00 5.25 -9.89
CA SER A 53 -22.20 5.84 -8.56
C SER A 53 -21.16 5.35 -7.55
N ASP A 54 -20.70 4.11 -7.68
CA ASP A 54 -19.60 3.52 -6.92
C ASP A 54 -18.26 4.21 -7.18
N THR A 55 -17.98 4.57 -8.44
CA THR A 55 -16.79 5.31 -8.84
C THR A 55 -16.83 6.72 -8.27
N ALA A 56 -17.98 7.38 -8.31
CA ALA A 56 -18.16 8.70 -7.71
C ALA A 56 -18.00 8.65 -6.18
N ALA A 57 -18.53 7.60 -5.53
CA ALA A 57 -18.38 7.40 -4.09
C ALA A 57 -16.91 7.19 -3.69
N LEU A 58 -16.16 6.37 -4.43
CA LEU A 58 -14.73 6.18 -4.17
C LEU A 58 -13.94 7.47 -4.47
N ALA A 59 -14.22 8.16 -5.56
CA ALA A 59 -13.58 9.44 -5.89
C ALA A 59 -13.82 10.48 -4.79
N ALA A 60 -15.03 10.53 -4.22
CA ALA A 60 -15.36 11.41 -3.10
C ALA A 60 -14.62 11.00 -1.82
N LEU A 61 -14.52 9.70 -1.52
CA LEU A 61 -13.76 9.19 -0.37
C LEU A 61 -12.30 9.63 -0.45
N ILE A 62 -11.63 9.35 -1.57
CA ILE A 62 -10.20 9.64 -1.71
C ILE A 62 -9.90 11.11 -2.00
N ALA A 63 -10.91 11.96 -2.20
CA ALA A 63 -10.69 13.40 -2.37
C ALA A 63 -10.16 14.05 -1.08
N ALA A 64 -10.42 13.43 0.08
CA ALA A 64 -10.00 13.93 1.38
C ALA A 64 -8.46 14.02 1.49
N PRO A 65 -7.91 15.02 2.23
CA PRO A 65 -6.47 15.27 2.29
C PRO A 65 -5.63 14.08 2.76
N GLU A 66 -6.15 13.25 3.65
CA GLU A 66 -5.48 12.06 4.17
C GLU A 66 -5.14 11.03 3.07
N PHE A 67 -5.88 11.01 1.96
CA PHE A 67 -5.66 10.10 0.83
C PHE A 67 -4.76 10.67 -0.26
N ALA A 68 -4.07 11.79 0.02
CA ALA A 68 -3.23 12.46 -0.98
C ALA A 68 -2.18 11.55 -1.64
N SER A 69 -1.63 10.59 -0.90
CA SER A 69 -0.63 9.64 -1.40
C SER A 69 -1.17 8.65 -2.45
N VAL A 70 -2.44 8.24 -2.35
CA VAL A 70 -3.04 7.24 -3.24
C VAL A 70 -3.83 7.84 -4.39
N ARG A 71 -4.25 9.11 -4.29
CA ARG A 71 -4.97 9.80 -5.38
C ARG A 71 -4.26 9.71 -6.74
N PRO A 72 -2.93 9.87 -6.84
CA PRO A 72 -2.25 9.74 -8.13
C PRO A 72 -2.42 8.35 -8.75
N LEU A 73 -2.34 7.28 -7.94
CA LEU A 73 -2.56 5.92 -8.41
C LEU A 73 -4.00 5.71 -8.87
N PHE A 74 -4.98 6.22 -8.10
CA PHE A 74 -6.37 6.17 -8.55
C PHE A 74 -6.59 6.94 -9.86
N GLY A 75 -5.94 8.09 -10.04
CA GLY A 75 -6.00 8.84 -11.30
C GLY A 75 -5.42 8.08 -12.48
N ALA A 76 -4.28 7.40 -12.28
CA ALA A 76 -3.57 6.68 -13.33
C ALA A 76 -4.17 5.29 -13.66
N ALA A 77 -4.76 4.62 -12.67
CA ALA A 77 -5.27 3.26 -12.76
C ALA A 77 -6.74 3.12 -12.29
N GLN A 78 -7.55 4.17 -12.50
CA GLN A 78 -8.93 4.23 -12.02
C GLN A 78 -9.76 2.99 -12.36
N PRO A 79 -9.75 2.48 -13.62
CA PRO A 79 -10.54 1.31 -13.95
C PRO A 79 -10.10 0.04 -13.22
N GLN A 80 -8.81 -0.09 -12.89
CA GLN A 80 -8.25 -1.27 -12.24
C GLN A 80 -8.64 -1.29 -10.77
N VAL A 81 -8.53 -0.14 -10.11
CA VAL A 81 -9.02 0.02 -8.74
C VAL A 81 -10.51 -0.31 -8.70
N MET A 82 -11.31 0.26 -9.60
CA MET A 82 -12.75 0.01 -9.64
C MET A 82 -13.10 -1.44 -9.99
N TRP A 83 -12.31 -2.11 -10.83
CA TRP A 83 -12.51 -3.52 -11.13
C TRP A 83 -12.39 -4.38 -9.87
N TRP A 84 -11.35 -4.16 -9.06
CA TRP A 84 -11.14 -4.88 -7.81
C TRP A 84 -12.23 -4.59 -6.78
N VAL A 85 -12.63 -3.33 -6.64
CA VAL A 85 -13.74 -2.91 -5.77
C VAL A 85 -15.05 -3.62 -6.17
N ARG A 86 -15.38 -3.62 -7.47
CA ARG A 86 -16.60 -4.28 -7.99
C ARG A 86 -16.55 -5.80 -7.90
N LYS A 87 -15.35 -6.38 -8.06
CA LYS A 87 -15.13 -7.82 -7.86
C LYS A 87 -15.33 -8.21 -6.40
N ALA A 88 -14.84 -7.40 -5.47
CA ALA A 88 -15.07 -7.57 -4.04
C ALA A 88 -16.52 -7.24 -3.62
N ARG A 89 -17.24 -6.47 -4.44
CA ARG A 89 -18.58 -5.92 -4.17
C ARG A 89 -18.64 -5.14 -2.85
N SER A 90 -17.54 -4.45 -2.52
CA SER A 90 -17.37 -3.76 -1.23
C SER A 90 -16.39 -2.59 -1.36
N LEU A 91 -16.62 -1.53 -0.58
CA LEU A 91 -15.66 -0.45 -0.31
C LEU A 91 -15.10 -0.53 1.12
N ASP A 92 -15.08 -1.72 1.72
CA ASP A 92 -14.36 -1.93 2.97
C ASP A 92 -12.83 -1.81 2.78
N LEU A 93 -12.10 -1.65 3.88
CA LEU A 93 -10.64 -1.54 3.86
C LEU A 93 -10.00 -2.74 3.16
N GLN A 94 -10.43 -3.98 3.41
CA GLN A 94 -9.78 -5.14 2.78
C GLN A 94 -9.90 -5.08 1.25
N ALA A 95 -11.08 -4.75 0.74
CA ALA A 95 -11.33 -4.56 -0.69
C ALA A 95 -10.49 -3.41 -1.26
N LEU A 96 -10.42 -2.27 -0.55
CA LEU A 96 -9.63 -1.11 -0.96
C LEU A 96 -8.13 -1.42 -0.96
N LEU A 97 -7.63 -2.09 0.08
CA LEU A 97 -6.24 -2.49 0.19
C LEU A 97 -5.81 -3.40 -0.94
N THR A 98 -6.60 -4.43 -1.23
CA THR A 98 -6.36 -5.29 -2.39
C THR A 98 -6.47 -4.49 -3.69
N ALA A 99 -7.47 -3.62 -3.83
CA ALA A 99 -7.69 -2.87 -5.07
C ALA A 99 -6.52 -1.94 -5.41
N PHE A 100 -6.02 -1.17 -4.44
CA PHE A 100 -4.90 -0.26 -4.66
C PHE A 100 -3.58 -1.02 -4.85
N HIS A 101 -3.33 -2.08 -4.08
CA HIS A 101 -2.14 -2.92 -4.23
C HIS A 101 -2.06 -3.55 -5.63
N GLU A 102 -3.12 -4.26 -6.02
CA GLU A 102 -3.16 -4.97 -7.30
C GLU A 102 -3.24 -4.01 -8.51
N ALA A 103 -3.93 -2.88 -8.38
CA ALA A 103 -3.94 -1.87 -9.45
C ALA A 103 -2.55 -1.24 -9.67
N ASN A 104 -1.74 -1.12 -8.61
CA ASN A 104 -0.36 -0.66 -8.74
C ASN A 104 0.46 -1.63 -9.60
N HIS A 105 0.42 -2.93 -9.29
CA HIS A 105 1.05 -3.96 -10.13
C HIS A 105 0.61 -3.89 -11.58
N MET A 106 -0.71 -3.85 -11.82
CA MET A 106 -1.25 -3.80 -13.18
C MET A 106 -0.75 -2.58 -13.97
N LEU A 107 -0.64 -1.42 -13.30
CA LEU A 107 -0.10 -0.20 -13.90
C LEU A 107 1.40 -0.34 -14.22
N ASP A 108 2.19 -0.88 -13.31
CA ASP A 108 3.63 -1.09 -13.49
C ASP A 108 3.92 -2.09 -14.61
N PHE A 109 3.15 -3.19 -14.71
CA PHE A 109 3.22 -4.13 -15.83
C PHE A 109 2.87 -3.46 -17.17
N ALA A 110 1.81 -2.65 -17.21
CA ALA A 110 1.41 -1.93 -18.42
C ALA A 110 2.49 -0.93 -18.86
N LEU A 111 3.03 -0.14 -17.93
CA LEU A 111 4.13 0.79 -18.18
C LEU A 111 5.39 0.05 -18.66
N SER A 112 5.77 -1.05 -18.01
CA SER A 112 6.90 -1.90 -18.44
C SER A 112 6.74 -2.32 -19.92
N ALA A 113 5.54 -2.73 -20.33
CA ALA A 113 5.28 -3.09 -21.73
C ALA A 113 5.45 -1.90 -22.69
N CYS A 114 5.04 -0.69 -22.28
CA CYS A 114 5.27 0.55 -23.05
C CYS A 114 6.75 0.89 -23.21
N HIS A 115 7.59 0.46 -22.27
CA HIS A 115 9.02 0.83 -22.19
C HIS A 115 9.95 -0.32 -22.56
N GLY A 116 9.51 -1.24 -23.43
CA GLY A 116 10.35 -2.32 -23.95
C GLY A 116 10.72 -3.37 -22.89
N ASN A 117 9.79 -3.67 -21.98
CA ASN A 117 9.94 -4.59 -20.85
C ASN A 117 11.04 -4.20 -19.84
N ARG A 118 11.36 -2.91 -19.79
CA ARG A 118 12.14 -2.33 -18.69
C ARG A 118 11.29 -2.31 -17.42
N ALA A 119 11.94 -2.39 -16.27
CA ALA A 119 11.30 -2.13 -15.00
C ALA A 119 10.90 -0.66 -14.92
N VAL A 120 9.60 -0.43 -14.83
CA VAL A 120 8.98 0.88 -14.71
C VAL A 120 7.98 0.83 -13.56
N PHE A 121 8.01 1.86 -12.73
CA PHE A 121 7.18 1.94 -11.53
C PHE A 121 6.41 3.24 -11.52
N HIS A 122 5.13 3.19 -11.16
CA HIS A 122 4.35 4.36 -10.80
C HIS A 122 4.33 4.51 -9.28
N TYR A 123 4.89 5.61 -8.78
CA TYR A 123 4.95 5.91 -7.35
C TYR A 123 4.64 7.38 -7.08
N ARG A 124 3.61 7.65 -6.25
CA ARG A 124 3.16 9.00 -5.88
C ARG A 124 2.95 9.96 -7.06
N GLY A 125 2.52 9.44 -8.21
CA GLY A 125 2.26 10.22 -9.43
C GLY A 125 3.44 10.37 -10.38
N GLU A 126 4.61 9.85 -10.01
CA GLU A 126 5.79 9.82 -10.87
C GLU A 126 5.90 8.48 -11.59
N VAL A 127 6.29 8.51 -12.86
CA VAL A 127 6.68 7.32 -13.63
C VAL A 127 8.20 7.20 -13.62
N ILE A 128 8.68 6.13 -12.97
CA ILE A 128 10.10 5.88 -12.73
C ILE A 128 10.55 4.82 -13.71
N VAL A 129 11.16 5.25 -14.81
CA VAL A 129 11.74 4.36 -15.82
C VAL A 129 13.16 4.00 -15.42
N THR A 130 13.47 2.71 -15.33
CA THR A 130 14.82 2.22 -15.06
C THR A 130 15.45 1.60 -16.32
N ASP A 131 16.75 1.35 -16.27
CA ASP A 131 17.47 0.59 -17.31
C ASP A 131 17.46 -0.94 -17.04
N TYR A 132 16.79 -1.38 -15.97
CA TYR A 132 16.69 -2.78 -15.59
C TYR A 132 15.72 -3.51 -16.49
N VAL A 133 16.16 -4.61 -17.10
CA VAL A 133 15.31 -5.52 -17.86
C VAL A 133 15.21 -6.82 -17.10
N ARG A 134 14.00 -7.38 -17.05
CA ARG A 134 13.72 -8.64 -16.37
C ARG A 134 14.58 -9.78 -16.95
N GLY A 135 15.08 -10.65 -16.09
CA GLY A 135 16.00 -11.74 -16.39
C GLY A 135 17.50 -11.37 -16.38
N GLN A 136 17.87 -10.14 -16.03
CA GLN A 136 19.27 -9.69 -16.05
C GLN A 136 20.08 -10.06 -14.80
N ALA A 137 19.42 -10.58 -13.75
CA ALA A 137 20.05 -11.06 -12.54
C ALA A 137 19.51 -12.46 -12.16
N PRO A 138 20.23 -13.21 -11.32
CA PRO A 138 19.75 -14.48 -10.77
C PRO A 138 18.36 -14.35 -10.12
N ALA A 139 17.60 -15.44 -10.15
CA ALA A 139 16.26 -15.49 -9.57
C ALA A 139 16.29 -15.16 -8.07
N PHE A 140 15.27 -14.46 -7.56
CA PHE A 140 15.23 -14.01 -6.17
C PHE A 140 15.14 -15.12 -5.14
N ALA A 141 14.83 -16.35 -5.57
CA ALA A 141 14.88 -17.54 -4.71
C ALA A 141 16.22 -17.72 -3.97
N ILE A 142 17.32 -17.15 -4.49
CA ILE A 142 18.61 -17.16 -3.80
C ILE A 142 18.56 -16.49 -2.42
N ALA A 143 17.60 -15.57 -2.20
CA ALA A 143 17.38 -14.90 -0.92
C ALA A 143 16.85 -15.84 0.18
N ALA A 144 16.30 -17.00 -0.18
CA ALA A 144 15.68 -17.94 0.77
C ALA A 144 16.62 -18.35 1.92
N LYS A 145 17.93 -18.46 1.65
CA LYS A 145 18.93 -18.83 2.65
C LYS A 145 19.18 -17.74 3.71
N GLU A 146 18.86 -16.48 3.39
CA GLU A 146 19.08 -15.33 4.26
C GLU A 146 17.82 -14.97 5.08
N ILE A 147 16.67 -15.61 4.78
CA ILE A 147 15.41 -15.38 5.49
C ILE A 147 15.35 -16.27 6.75
N PRO A 148 14.96 -15.75 7.93
CA PRO A 148 14.79 -16.54 9.14
C PRO A 148 13.74 -17.65 9.02
N ASP A 149 14.00 -18.80 9.65
CA ASP A 149 13.14 -19.99 9.54
C ASP A 149 11.73 -19.78 10.13
N GLU A 150 11.59 -18.94 11.15
CA GLU A 150 10.29 -18.56 11.74
C GLU A 150 9.35 -17.87 10.74
N LEU A 151 9.90 -17.08 9.81
CA LEU A 151 9.11 -16.46 8.73
C LEU A 151 8.76 -17.47 7.63
N LYS A 152 9.64 -18.46 7.40
CA LYS A 152 9.38 -19.56 6.45
C LYS A 152 8.31 -20.52 6.93
N ALA A 153 8.24 -20.73 8.25
CA ALA A 153 7.35 -21.69 8.89
C ALA A 153 5.88 -21.24 8.88
N GLN A 154 5.57 -19.99 8.53
CA GLN A 154 4.20 -19.48 8.48
C GLN A 154 3.46 -20.04 7.27
N PRO A 155 2.47 -20.95 7.45
CA PRO A 155 1.86 -21.69 6.33
C PRO A 155 1.07 -20.80 5.37
N ASN A 156 0.54 -19.68 5.86
CA ASN A 156 -0.15 -18.65 5.07
C ASN A 156 0.64 -17.34 5.00
N GLY A 157 1.93 -17.37 5.34
CA GLY A 157 2.80 -16.20 5.28
C GLY A 157 3.18 -15.87 3.84
N ARG A 158 3.61 -14.63 3.60
CA ARG A 158 4.05 -14.19 2.27
C ARG A 158 5.20 -15.04 1.75
N TYR A 159 6.07 -15.54 2.62
CA TYR A 159 7.16 -16.44 2.21
C TYR A 159 6.63 -17.66 1.42
N ALA A 160 5.56 -18.32 1.90
CA ALA A 160 4.99 -19.48 1.23
C ALA A 160 4.46 -19.11 -0.17
N VAL A 161 3.91 -17.91 -0.34
CA VAL A 161 3.41 -17.41 -1.63
C VAL A 161 4.56 -17.10 -2.60
N TYR A 162 5.58 -16.36 -2.15
CA TYR A 162 6.63 -15.86 -3.05
C TYR A 162 7.80 -16.82 -3.25
N PHE A 163 8.17 -17.58 -2.22
CA PHE A 163 9.28 -18.54 -2.26
C PHE A 163 8.80 -19.99 -2.38
N GLY A 164 7.59 -20.31 -1.91
CA GLY A 164 7.00 -21.64 -2.03
C GLY A 164 6.35 -21.92 -3.40
N ASN A 165 6.01 -20.89 -4.17
CA ASN A 165 5.38 -21.04 -5.48
C ASN A 165 6.39 -21.00 -6.63
N ARG A 166 6.54 -22.13 -7.34
CA ARG A 166 7.44 -22.29 -8.51
C ARG A 166 7.20 -21.33 -9.65
N ASN A 167 6.01 -20.76 -9.76
CA ASN A 167 5.67 -19.80 -10.82
C ASN A 167 6.06 -18.36 -10.45
N VAL A 168 6.33 -18.08 -9.17
CA VAL A 168 6.61 -16.74 -8.65
C VAL A 168 8.12 -16.56 -8.38
N TYR A 169 8.77 -17.53 -7.72
CA TYR A 169 10.17 -17.38 -7.27
C TYR A 169 11.22 -17.30 -8.38
N ARG A 170 10.83 -17.59 -9.63
CA ARG A 170 11.72 -17.57 -10.81
C ARG A 170 12.04 -16.14 -11.28
N GLY A 171 11.31 -15.15 -10.81
CA GLY A 171 11.62 -13.76 -11.09
C GLY A 171 12.97 -13.34 -10.50
N ASP A 172 13.56 -12.29 -11.03
CA ASP A 172 14.84 -11.72 -10.57
C ASP A 172 14.61 -10.61 -9.54
N PHE A 173 15.39 -9.53 -9.55
CA PHE A 173 15.19 -8.43 -8.61
C PHE A 173 13.86 -7.68 -8.80
N TYR A 174 13.31 -7.66 -10.02
CA TYR A 174 12.15 -6.82 -10.34
C TYR A 174 10.91 -7.11 -9.48
N PRO A 175 10.43 -8.36 -9.35
CA PRO A 175 9.23 -8.63 -8.56
C PRO A 175 9.35 -8.22 -7.10
N LEU A 176 10.55 -8.23 -6.51
CA LEU A 176 10.73 -7.76 -5.15
C LEU A 176 10.46 -6.25 -5.02
N ILE A 177 10.89 -5.47 -6.02
CA ILE A 177 10.69 -4.02 -6.02
C ILE A 177 9.27 -3.65 -6.43
N ASP A 178 8.67 -4.40 -7.37
CA ASP A 178 7.27 -4.29 -7.77
C ASP A 178 6.33 -4.47 -6.57
N GLU A 179 6.55 -5.53 -5.79
CA GLU A 179 5.82 -5.82 -4.56
C GLU A 179 6.09 -4.83 -3.44
N LEU A 180 7.35 -4.41 -3.24
CA LEU A 180 7.67 -3.35 -2.30
C LEU A 180 6.96 -2.04 -2.68
N ASN A 181 6.92 -1.68 -3.96
CA ASN A 181 6.23 -0.49 -4.45
C ASN A 181 4.73 -0.54 -4.14
N ALA A 182 4.08 -1.65 -4.50
CA ALA A 182 2.65 -1.86 -4.27
C ALA A 182 2.30 -1.89 -2.77
N HIS A 183 3.11 -2.57 -1.95
CA HIS A 183 2.90 -2.61 -0.51
C HIS A 183 3.19 -1.27 0.18
N VAL A 184 4.21 -0.50 -0.22
CA VAL A 184 4.43 0.85 0.33
C VAL A 184 3.23 1.74 0.04
N ALA A 185 2.75 1.77 -1.21
CA ALA A 185 1.57 2.56 -1.57
C ALA A 185 0.30 2.11 -0.81
N GLY A 186 0.09 0.79 -0.68
CA GLY A 186 -1.00 0.23 0.10
C GLY A 186 -0.89 0.51 1.61
N ALA A 187 0.32 0.52 2.17
CA ALA A 187 0.55 0.78 3.58
C ALA A 187 0.38 2.27 3.93
N GLU A 188 0.74 3.17 3.01
CA GLU A 188 0.38 4.60 3.12
C GLU A 188 -1.14 4.79 3.17
N PHE A 189 -1.89 4.00 2.40
CA PHE A 189 -3.35 3.98 2.49
C PHE A 189 -3.85 3.48 3.85
N GLU A 190 -3.28 2.39 4.37
CA GLU A 190 -3.66 1.83 5.68
C GLU A 190 -3.53 2.87 6.79
N VAL A 191 -2.38 3.54 6.84
CA VAL A 191 -2.13 4.61 7.82
C VAL A 191 -3.09 5.79 7.63
N ALA A 192 -3.38 6.18 6.38
CA ALA A 192 -4.33 7.26 6.10
C ALA A 192 -5.77 6.93 6.57
N VAL A 193 -6.21 5.68 6.40
CA VAL A 193 -7.55 5.24 6.81
C VAL A 193 -7.67 5.20 8.34
N ALA A 194 -6.58 4.99 9.08
CA ALA A 194 -6.59 4.72 10.52
C ALA A 194 -7.32 5.77 11.40
N GLY A 195 -7.43 7.02 10.94
CA GLY A 195 -8.16 8.10 11.64
C GLY A 195 -9.63 8.25 11.24
N THR A 196 -10.14 7.44 10.32
CA THR A 196 -11.43 7.67 9.65
C THR A 196 -12.57 6.82 10.25
N PRO A 197 -13.85 7.18 10.01
CA PRO A 197 -14.99 6.31 10.35
C PRO A 197 -14.88 4.90 9.74
N LEU A 198 -14.34 4.77 8.52
CA LEU A 198 -14.14 3.50 7.84
C LEU A 198 -13.26 2.54 8.66
N TYR A 199 -12.20 3.07 9.29
CA TYR A 199 -11.35 2.28 10.19
C TYR A 199 -12.11 1.82 11.43
N ARG A 200 -12.85 2.72 12.10
CA ARG A 200 -13.60 2.40 13.32
C ARG A 200 -14.66 1.33 13.08
N ASP A 201 -15.38 1.43 11.98
CA ASP A 201 -16.40 0.46 11.56
C ASP A 201 -15.81 -0.95 11.36
N MET A 202 -14.53 -1.03 11.01
CA MET A 202 -13.82 -2.28 10.79
C MET A 202 -13.09 -2.80 12.02
N ALA A 203 -12.50 -1.93 12.83
CA ALA A 203 -11.97 -2.29 14.13
C ALA A 203 -13.06 -2.91 15.03
N ALA A 204 -14.33 -2.56 14.83
CA ALA A 204 -15.47 -3.20 15.48
C ALA A 204 -15.77 -4.64 15.00
N ARG A 205 -15.30 -5.03 13.81
CA ARG A 205 -15.63 -6.32 13.16
C ARG A 205 -14.43 -7.26 13.02
N ALA A 206 -13.21 -6.74 13.03
CA ALA A 206 -11.98 -7.49 12.87
C ALA A 206 -11.07 -7.33 14.09
N ARG A 207 -10.37 -8.40 14.48
CA ARG A 207 -9.44 -8.38 15.61
C ARG A 207 -8.04 -7.88 15.23
N SER A 208 -7.62 -8.15 13.99
CA SER A 208 -6.33 -7.72 13.45
C SER A 208 -6.29 -7.89 11.93
N ILE A 209 -5.51 -7.06 11.24
CA ILE A 209 -5.26 -7.14 9.79
C ILE A 209 -3.75 -7.27 9.55
N ASN A 210 -3.35 -8.30 8.80
CA ASN A 210 -2.00 -8.42 8.23
C ASN A 210 -2.04 -7.93 6.77
N GLY A 211 -2.08 -6.62 6.61
CA GLY A 211 -2.24 -5.94 5.34
C GLY A 211 -0.91 -5.57 4.69
N ASN A 212 -0.93 -4.49 3.93
CA ASN A 212 0.22 -3.93 3.25
C ASN A 212 1.34 -3.48 4.20
N ILE A 213 1.04 -3.04 5.43
CA ILE A 213 2.09 -2.71 6.42
C ILE A 213 2.99 -3.94 6.69
N GLY A 214 2.38 -5.12 6.87
CA GLY A 214 3.13 -6.36 7.05
C GLY A 214 3.88 -6.77 5.79
N GLY A 215 3.24 -6.64 4.63
CA GLY A 215 3.84 -6.99 3.34
C GLY A 215 5.02 -6.12 2.97
N MET A 216 4.93 -4.83 3.26
CA MET A 216 6.00 -3.89 3.08
C MET A 216 7.25 -4.30 3.86
N ALA A 217 7.12 -4.71 5.13
CA ALA A 217 8.25 -5.19 5.93
C ALA A 217 8.81 -6.52 5.42
N ASP A 218 7.95 -7.46 5.00
CA ASP A 218 8.38 -8.71 4.37
C ASP A 218 9.20 -8.44 3.10
N PHE A 219 8.79 -7.49 2.27
CA PHE A 219 9.49 -7.15 1.02
C PHE A 219 10.72 -6.26 1.23
N MET A 220 10.78 -5.47 2.30
CA MET A 220 12.04 -4.89 2.76
C MET A 220 13.03 -6.02 3.08
N LEU A 221 12.61 -7.05 3.83
CA LEU A 221 13.44 -8.21 4.16
C LEU A 221 13.90 -8.94 2.90
N TYR A 222 12.97 -9.29 2.00
CA TYR A 222 13.31 -10.05 0.79
C TYR A 222 14.25 -9.28 -0.13
N THR A 223 14.09 -7.95 -0.21
CA THR A 223 14.97 -7.08 -1.00
C THR A 223 16.39 -7.09 -0.46
N VAL A 224 16.60 -6.86 0.84
CA VAL A 224 17.94 -6.83 1.43
C VAL A 224 18.58 -8.23 1.51
N ALA A 225 17.77 -9.26 1.79
CA ALA A 225 18.18 -10.67 1.73
C ALA A 225 18.66 -11.06 0.32
N TYR A 226 17.97 -10.58 -0.72
CA TYR A 226 18.41 -10.79 -2.10
C TYR A 226 19.72 -10.08 -2.41
N LEU A 227 19.90 -8.83 -2.02
CA LEU A 227 21.16 -8.10 -2.22
C LEU A 227 22.33 -8.85 -1.56
N LYS A 228 22.13 -9.35 -0.34
CA LYS A 228 23.10 -10.18 0.38
C LYS A 228 23.45 -11.46 -0.39
N ALA A 229 22.42 -12.24 -0.72
CA ALA A 229 22.58 -13.51 -1.40
C ALA A 229 23.26 -13.33 -2.78
N LEU A 230 22.85 -12.30 -3.51
CA LEU A 230 23.41 -11.94 -4.81
C LEU A 230 24.88 -11.53 -4.69
N ARG A 231 25.24 -10.72 -3.69
CA ARG A 231 26.64 -10.33 -3.45
C ARG A 231 27.54 -11.53 -3.19
N ALA A 232 27.03 -12.52 -2.45
CA ALA A 232 27.77 -13.74 -2.14
C ALA A 232 27.87 -14.71 -3.33
N GLN A 233 26.81 -14.83 -4.14
CA GLN A 233 26.74 -15.82 -5.23
C GLN A 233 27.25 -15.30 -6.57
N ASP A 234 26.93 -14.05 -6.92
CA ASP A 234 27.35 -13.39 -8.17
C ASP A 234 27.70 -11.91 -7.90
N PRO A 235 28.93 -11.64 -7.42
CA PRO A 235 29.40 -10.28 -7.14
C PRO A 235 29.37 -9.36 -8.36
N ALA A 236 29.45 -9.90 -9.58
CA ALA A 236 29.43 -9.10 -10.80
C ALA A 236 28.02 -8.64 -11.14
N ALA A 237 27.02 -9.53 -11.04
CA ALA A 237 25.61 -9.15 -11.15
C ALA A 237 25.20 -8.17 -10.05
N TRP A 238 25.67 -8.39 -8.81
CA TRP A 238 25.45 -7.44 -7.72
C TRP A 238 25.97 -6.04 -8.05
N ARG A 239 27.24 -5.91 -8.47
CA ARG A 239 27.84 -4.62 -8.86
C ARG A 239 27.07 -3.94 -9.99
N LYS A 240 26.64 -4.72 -10.99
CA LYS A 240 25.80 -4.20 -12.09
C LYS A 240 24.46 -3.69 -11.57
N LEU A 241 23.81 -4.42 -10.66
CA LEU A 241 22.53 -4.02 -10.08
C LEU A 241 22.67 -2.72 -9.30
N VAL A 242 23.62 -2.63 -8.35
CA VAL A 242 23.78 -1.43 -7.51
C VAL A 242 24.25 -0.20 -8.29
N ALA A 243 24.93 -0.39 -9.43
CA ALA A 243 25.31 0.70 -10.32
C ALA A 243 24.13 1.35 -11.07
N ARG A 244 22.94 0.73 -11.06
CA ARG A 244 21.74 1.24 -11.74
C ARG A 244 21.10 2.36 -10.93
N LYS A 245 21.54 3.59 -11.19
CA LYS A 245 21.13 4.77 -10.43
C LYS A 245 19.61 4.93 -10.32
N ALA A 246 18.86 4.76 -11.41
CA ALA A 246 17.40 4.93 -11.40
C ALA A 246 16.68 3.87 -10.54
N MET A 247 17.11 2.61 -10.66
CA MET A 247 16.57 1.51 -9.85
C MET A 247 16.89 1.73 -8.37
N MET A 248 18.17 1.92 -8.03
CA MET A 248 18.58 2.07 -6.63
C MET A 248 18.04 3.36 -5.99
N ALA A 249 17.88 4.45 -6.75
CA ALA A 249 17.21 5.65 -6.27
C ALA A 249 15.73 5.38 -5.96
N HIS A 250 15.06 4.52 -6.74
CA HIS A 250 13.70 4.10 -6.42
C HIS A 250 13.66 3.22 -5.18
N VAL A 251 14.57 2.24 -5.04
CA VAL A 251 14.69 1.43 -3.81
C VAL A 251 14.89 2.34 -2.60
N GLN A 252 15.76 3.35 -2.66
CA GLN A 252 15.94 4.32 -1.58
C GLN A 252 14.64 5.08 -1.26
N ARG A 253 13.88 5.51 -2.28
CA ARG A 253 12.59 6.18 -2.09
C ARG A 253 11.60 5.28 -1.36
N LEU A 254 11.45 4.04 -1.82
CA LEU A 254 10.58 3.05 -1.20
C LEU A 254 10.99 2.75 0.24
N TRP A 255 12.29 2.54 0.48
CA TRP A 255 12.82 2.29 1.82
C TRP A 255 12.51 3.43 2.78
N THR A 256 12.76 4.68 2.36
CA THR A 256 12.49 5.88 3.17
C THR A 256 10.99 6.01 3.48
N ALA A 257 10.14 5.75 2.48
CA ALA A 257 8.70 5.78 2.68
C ALA A 257 8.23 4.66 3.63
N ALA A 258 8.77 3.45 3.47
CA ALA A 258 8.45 2.33 4.33
C ALA A 258 8.78 2.60 5.79
N GLU A 259 9.96 3.14 6.07
CA GLU A 259 10.36 3.53 7.44
C GLU A 259 9.41 4.56 8.04
N ASN A 260 9.01 5.57 7.26
CA ASN A 260 8.04 6.58 7.72
C ASN A 260 6.66 5.96 8.00
N VAL A 261 6.19 5.08 7.12
CA VAL A 261 4.91 4.39 7.30
C VAL A 261 4.94 3.48 8.53
N LEU A 262 6.03 2.74 8.74
CA LEU A 262 6.19 1.88 9.92
C LEU A 262 6.17 2.70 11.21
N ALA A 263 6.82 3.87 11.24
CA ALA A 263 6.75 4.77 12.38
C ALA A 263 5.32 5.25 12.69
N LEU A 264 4.53 5.52 11.65
CA LEU A 264 3.11 5.90 11.80
C LEU A 264 2.20 4.70 12.12
N ALA A 265 2.58 3.50 11.69
CA ALA A 265 1.84 2.26 11.92
C ALA A 265 2.08 1.66 13.32
N ALA A 266 3.23 1.93 13.94
CA ALA A 266 3.57 1.45 15.27
C ALA A 266 2.48 1.72 16.36
N PRO A 267 1.87 2.92 16.46
CA PRO A 267 0.76 3.15 17.39
C PRO A 267 -0.57 2.50 16.96
N LEU A 268 -0.66 1.94 15.76
CA LEU A 268 -1.86 1.28 15.22
C LEU A 268 -1.85 -0.23 15.42
N ALA A 269 -0.88 -0.74 16.19
CA ALA A 269 -0.76 -2.16 16.51
C ALA A 269 -1.85 -2.62 17.50
N PRO A 270 -2.31 -3.88 17.46
CA PRO A 270 -3.31 -4.42 18.38
C PRO A 270 -2.97 -4.21 19.86
N GLU A 271 -1.71 -4.34 20.23
CA GLU A 271 -1.22 -4.10 21.60
C GLU A 271 -1.36 -2.65 22.06
N GLN A 272 -1.55 -1.70 21.14
CA GLN A 272 -1.84 -0.29 21.40
C GLN A 272 -3.32 0.06 21.21
N GLY A 273 -4.18 -0.94 20.99
CA GLY A 273 -5.62 -0.75 20.73
C GLY A 273 -5.96 -0.48 19.26
N GLY A 274 -5.02 -0.68 18.34
CA GLY A 274 -5.25 -0.57 16.90
C GLY A 274 -5.61 -1.91 16.25
N LEU A 275 -5.58 -1.93 14.91
CA LEU A 275 -6.03 -3.04 14.07
C LEU A 275 -4.90 -3.71 13.27
N TYR A 276 -3.77 -3.04 13.03
CA TYR A 276 -2.77 -3.52 12.08
C TYR A 276 -1.69 -4.34 12.75
N GLN A 277 -1.51 -5.60 12.36
CA GLN A 277 -0.43 -6.44 12.88
C GLN A 277 0.92 -5.77 12.56
N TYR A 278 1.67 -5.43 13.61
CA TYR A 278 2.97 -4.82 13.45
C TYR A 278 4.04 -5.88 13.15
N PRO A 279 4.84 -5.75 12.07
CA PRO A 279 5.68 -6.84 11.57
C PRO A 279 7.03 -6.94 12.30
N THR A 280 7.01 -7.09 13.62
CA THR A 280 8.20 -7.06 14.48
C THR A 280 9.30 -8.04 14.04
N ALA A 281 8.96 -9.32 13.80
CA ALA A 281 9.95 -10.33 13.41
C ALA A 281 10.64 -10.02 12.07
N ALA A 282 9.88 -9.54 11.07
CA ALA A 282 10.46 -9.14 9.80
C ALA A 282 11.38 -7.93 9.97
N LEU A 283 11.00 -6.94 10.78
CA LEU A 283 11.85 -5.78 11.07
C LEU A 283 13.10 -6.16 11.86
N ASP A 284 13.01 -7.05 12.84
CA ASP A 284 14.17 -7.56 13.56
C ASP A 284 15.19 -8.19 12.60
N ALA A 285 14.72 -8.94 11.62
CA ALA A 285 15.55 -9.49 10.56
C ALA A 285 16.14 -8.40 9.66
N VAL A 286 15.31 -7.49 9.12
CA VAL A 286 15.75 -6.39 8.24
C VAL A 286 16.86 -5.56 8.87
N TYR A 287 16.71 -5.23 10.16
CA TYR A 287 17.64 -4.38 10.89
C TYR A 287 18.75 -5.16 11.62
N ALA A 288 18.91 -6.45 11.32
CA ALA A 288 20.07 -7.20 11.79
C ALA A 288 21.36 -6.62 11.16
N PRO A 289 22.49 -6.55 11.91
CA PRO A 289 23.72 -5.92 11.41
C PRO A 289 24.20 -6.47 10.06
N ALA A 290 24.02 -7.77 9.83
CA ALA A 290 24.43 -8.44 8.60
C ALA A 290 23.60 -8.07 7.37
N LEU A 291 22.39 -7.54 7.53
CA LEU A 291 21.54 -7.04 6.45
C LEU A 291 21.65 -5.51 6.30
N LEU A 292 21.80 -4.77 7.40
CA LEU A 292 22.10 -3.33 7.34
C LEU A 292 23.40 -3.04 6.57
N ALA A 293 24.45 -3.84 6.79
CA ALA A 293 25.69 -3.73 6.03
C ALA A 293 25.52 -3.93 4.51
N GLU A 294 24.45 -4.59 4.07
CA GLU A 294 24.14 -4.78 2.65
C GLU A 294 23.45 -3.55 2.06
N LEU A 295 22.62 -2.87 2.85
CA LEU A 295 22.06 -1.57 2.49
C LEU A 295 23.18 -0.53 2.36
N ASP A 296 24.08 -0.46 3.34
CA ASP A 296 25.26 0.41 3.32
C ASP A 296 26.12 0.15 2.08
N ALA A 297 26.42 -1.13 1.79
CA ALA A 297 27.19 -1.52 0.62
C ALA A 297 26.50 -1.16 -0.70
N ALA A 298 25.17 -1.21 -0.74
CA ALA A 298 24.37 -0.78 -1.89
C ALA A 298 24.18 0.75 -1.96
N GLY A 299 24.71 1.51 -0.99
CA GLY A 299 24.57 2.97 -0.90
C GLY A 299 23.16 3.42 -0.49
N LEU A 300 22.39 2.55 0.17
CA LEU A 300 21.06 2.83 0.67
C LEU A 300 21.13 3.28 2.13
N ARG A 301 20.63 4.49 2.39
CA ARG A 301 20.46 5.02 3.74
C ARG A 301 19.27 4.35 4.41
N HIS A 302 19.43 4.02 5.68
CA HIS A 302 18.39 3.45 6.52
C HIS A 302 18.36 4.13 7.90
N GLY A 303 17.19 4.12 8.54
CA GLY A 303 16.98 4.62 9.88
C GLY A 303 17.26 3.56 10.96
N SER A 304 16.62 3.75 12.10
CA SER A 304 16.49 2.73 13.16
C SER A 304 15.13 2.04 13.03
N PRO A 305 15.00 0.77 13.48
CA PRO A 305 13.74 0.06 13.39
C PRO A 305 12.65 0.81 14.17
N PRO A 306 11.54 1.23 13.52
CA PRO A 306 10.43 1.83 14.24
C PRO A 306 9.79 0.75 15.12
N ARG A 307 9.49 1.07 16.38
CA ARG A 307 8.93 0.12 17.36
C ARG A 307 7.62 0.64 17.93
N PRO A 308 6.63 -0.23 18.16
CA PRO A 308 5.53 0.08 19.07
C PRO A 308 6.12 0.39 20.46
N ALA A 309 5.52 1.35 21.17
CA ALA A 309 5.88 1.55 22.57
C ALA A 309 5.68 0.24 23.33
N ALA A 310 6.57 -0.09 24.27
CA ALA A 310 6.33 -1.22 25.17
C ALA A 310 4.97 -0.98 25.86
N ALA A 311 4.06 -1.96 25.77
CA ALA A 311 2.77 -1.87 26.44
C ALA A 311 3.03 -1.53 27.91
N SER A 312 2.58 -0.36 28.36
CA SER A 312 2.75 0.04 29.75
C SER A 312 2.01 -0.98 30.61
N SER A 313 2.77 -1.82 31.33
CA SER A 313 2.22 -2.71 32.34
C SER A 313 1.56 -1.86 33.42
N GLY A 314 0.23 -1.75 33.40
CA GLY A 314 -0.55 -1.19 34.51
C GLY A 314 -0.85 0.30 34.38
N GLY A 315 -2.06 0.58 33.89
CA GLY A 315 -2.74 1.85 34.02
C GLY A 315 -4.23 1.59 33.87
N GLY A 316 -4.83 0.98 34.90
CA GLY A 316 -6.26 0.67 34.92
C GLY A 316 -7.05 1.91 34.53
N PHE A 317 -7.95 1.74 33.55
CA PHE A 317 -8.94 2.73 33.17
C PHE A 317 -9.88 2.92 34.38
N THR A 318 -9.52 3.83 35.28
CA THR A 318 -10.45 4.30 36.31
C THR A 318 -11.46 5.17 35.60
N THR A 319 -12.66 4.64 35.44
CA THR A 319 -13.84 5.39 35.06
C THR A 319 -14.01 6.51 36.10
N PRO A 320 -14.10 7.79 35.72
CA PRO A 320 -14.49 8.81 36.68
C PRO A 320 -15.96 8.56 37.02
N ALA A 321 -16.22 8.18 38.27
CA ALA A 321 -17.58 8.09 38.80
C ALA A 321 -18.19 9.50 38.76
N ALA A 322 -19.17 9.70 37.89
CA ALA A 322 -20.01 10.89 37.89
C ALA A 322 -20.88 10.89 39.15
N SER A 323 -20.54 11.74 40.12
CA SER A 323 -21.39 12.04 41.26
C SER A 323 -22.55 12.94 40.81
N PHE A 324 -23.73 12.37 40.64
CA PHE A 324 -24.97 13.13 40.52
C PHE A 324 -25.36 13.68 41.89
N SER A 325 -25.32 15.01 42.03
CA SER A 325 -25.94 15.73 43.15
C SER A 325 -27.33 16.18 42.70
N VAL A 326 -28.37 15.64 43.32
CA VAL A 326 -29.75 16.11 43.13
C VAL A 326 -30.01 17.25 44.14
N PRO A 327 -30.37 18.47 43.71
CA PRO A 327 -30.74 19.53 44.64
C PRO A 327 -32.17 19.30 45.16
N ARG A 328 -32.35 19.57 46.45
CA ARG A 328 -33.68 19.75 47.08
C ARG A 328 -34.14 21.18 46.91
#